data_AF-A0A948XYM0-F1
#
_entry.id   AF-A0A948XYM0-F1
#
_cell.length_a   1.000
_cell.length_b   1.000
_cell.length_c   1.000
_cell.angle_alpha   90.00
_cell.angle_beta   90.00
_cell.angle_gamma   90.00
#
_symmetry.space_group_name_H-M   'P 1'
#
loop_
_entity.id
_entity.type
_entity.pdbx_description
1 polymer ?
#
loop_
_entity_poly.entity_id
_entity_poly.type
_entity_poly.pdbx_seq_one_letter_code
_entity_poly.pdbx_strand_id
1 'polypeptide(L)' 'MPILAAIPLQLLAYYVALVKGTDVDHPHNLAKSVTVE' A
#
# COMPACT_ATOMS: atom_id res chain seq x y z
N MET A 1 0.68 6.20 20.63
CA MET A 1 1.44 5.06 20.08
C MET A 1 0.92 4.41 18.79
N PRO A 2 -0.32 4.59 18.27
CA PRO A 2 -0.77 3.82 17.10
C PRO A 2 -0.02 4.18 15.80
N ILE A 3 0.39 5.46 15.64
CA ILE A 3 1.12 5.93 14.46
C ILE A 3 2.47 5.23 14.32
N LEU A 4 3.24 5.14 15.41
CA LEU A 4 4.56 4.48 15.40
C LEU A 4 4.44 2.98 15.13
N ALA A 5 3.36 2.34 15.61
CA ALA A 5 3.10 0.93 15.33
C ALA A 5 2.68 0.67 13.87
N ALA A 6 2.16 1.68 13.15
CA ALA A 6 1.80 1.55 11.74
C ALA A 6 3.02 1.54 10.79
N ILE A 7 4.13 2.19 11.17
CA ILE A 7 5.37 2.26 10.37
C ILE A 7 5.89 0.86 9.98
N PRO A 8 6.12 -0.08 10.93
CA PRO A 8 6.60 -1.42 10.56
C PRO A 8 5.61 -2.18 9.69
N LEU A 9 4.29 -1.97 9.85
CA LEU A 9 3.27 -2.58 9.01
C LEU A 9 3.31 -2.05 7.57
N GLN A 10 3.50 -0.74 7.38
CA GLN A 10 3.67 -0.11 6.07
C GLN A 10 4.92 -0.66 5.35
N LEU A 11 6.04 -0.78 6.07
CA LEU A 11 7.27 -1.35 5.52
C LEU A 11 7.12 -2.83 5.16
N LEU A 12 6.43 -3.62 6.00
CA LEU A 12 6.13 -5.02 5.69
C LEU A 12 5.34 -5.15 4.39
N ALA A 13 4.29 -4.35 4.22
CA ALA A 13 3.48 -4.35 2.99
C ALA A 13 4.32 -4.02 1.75
N TYR A 14 5.21 -3.02 1.85
CA TYR A 14 6.13 -2.64 0.77
C TYR A 14 7.07 -3.79 0.37
N TYR A 15 7.75 -4.41 1.34
CA TYR A 15 8.67 -5.51 1.03
C TYR A 15 7.96 -6.75 0.50
N VAL A 16 6.76 -7.07 1.01
CA VAL A 16 5.95 -8.17 0.47
C VAL A 16 5.58 -7.91 -0.99
N ALA A 17 5.17 -6.69 -1.34
CA ALA A 17 4.83 -6.34 -2.71
C ALA A 17 6.04 -6.39 -3.65
N LEU A 18 7.22 -5.96 -3.19
CA LEU A 18 8.48 -6.11 -3.94
C LEU A 18 8.81 -7.59 -4.21
N VAL A 19 8.72 -8.45 -3.20
CA VAL A 19 8.98 -9.89 -3.36
C VAL A 19 7.97 -10.53 -4.31
N LYS A 20 6.72 -10.08 -4.28
CA LYS A 20 5.66 -10.55 -5.19
C LYS A 20 5.76 -9.94 -6.60
N GLY A 21 6.62 -8.96 -6.83
CA GLY A 21 6.71 -8.24 -8.10
C GLY A 21 5.43 -7.48 -8.46
N THR A 22 4.61 -7.08 -7.47
CA THR A 22 3.37 -6.33 -7.68
C THR A 22 3.63 -4.83 -7.58
N ASP A 23 2.98 -4.04 -8.44
CA ASP A 23 3.08 -2.57 -8.41
C ASP A 23 2.44 -2.01 -7.12
N VAL A 24 3.26 -1.33 -6.30
CA VAL A 24 2.85 -0.71 -5.04
C VAL A 24 2.15 0.63 -5.28
N ASP A 25 2.54 1.34 -6.33
CA ASP A 25 2.01 2.67 -6.66
C ASP A 25 0.67 2.57 -7.39
N HIS A 26 0.46 1.49 -8.14
CA HIS A 26 -0.79 1.20 -8.87
C HIS A 26 -1.34 -0.20 -8.52
N PRO A 27 -1.89 -0.38 -7.31
CA PRO A 27 -2.51 -1.64 -6.95
C PRO A 27 -3.72 -1.94 -7.85
N HIS A 28 -3.88 -3.22 -8.18
CA HIS A 28 -4.93 -3.68 -9.09
C HIS A 28 -6.32 -3.29 -8.57
N ASN A 29 -7.22 -2.89 -9.47
CA ASN A 29 -8.60 -2.46 -9.19
C ASN A 29 -8.76 -1.21 -8.32
N LEU A 30 -7.70 -0.42 -8.09
CA LEU A 30 -7.76 0.78 -7.28
C LEU A 30 -7.37 2.02 -8.07
N ALA A 31 -8.04 3.12 -7.74
CA ALA A 31 -7.67 4.47 -8.15
C ALA A 31 -7.28 5.28 -6.91
N LYS A 32 -6.42 6.28 -7.09
CA LYS A 32 -5.96 7.14 -5.99
C LYS A 32 -7.10 7.93 -5.33
N SER A 33 -8.13 8.24 -6.09
CA SER A 33 -9.36 8.87 -5.61
C SER A 33 -10.52 8.35 -6.43
N VAL A 34 -11.62 8.01 -5.78
CA VAL A 34 -12.87 7.66 -6.45
C VAL A 34 -13.72 8.91 -6.48
N THR A 35 -13.74 9.57 -7.62
CA THR A 35 -14.71 10.64 -7.91
C THR A 35 -15.80 10.04 -8.78
N VAL A 36 -17.04 10.11 -8.32
CA VAL A 36 -18.21 9.82 -9.14
C VAL A 36 -18.89 11.16 -9.40
N GLU A 37 -19.36 11.37 -10.63
CA GLU A 37 -20.40 12.39 -10.87
C GLU A 37 -21.74 11.92 -10.30
#